data_AF-A0A9P7CSF4-F1
#
_entry.id   AF-A0A9P7CSF4-F1
#
_cell.length_a   1.000
_cell.length_b   1.000
_cell.length_c   1.000
_cell.angle_alpha   90.00
_cell.angle_beta   90.00
_cell.angle_gamma   90.00
#
_symmetry.space_group_name_H-M   'P 1'
#
loop_
_entity.id
_entity.type
_entity.pdbx_description
1 polymer ?
#
loop_
_entity_poly.entity_id
_entity_poly.type
_entity_poly.pdbx_seq_one_letter_code
_entity_poly.pdbx_strand_id
1 'polypeptide(L)'
;MALQQLETTRDQLRNEMNAAAPNFQKIGQLLNQAKIQLIEAGAFTPTAGKTDTNVLIAARDILEIGAYYSVRVKDIASFERYIAQLNTYYHDLLAVLPPSQQMYPLIGLNLLRLLSQNKLSEFHTTLEGIDLNQLQTNPFIKQAVDLEQFLMEGSYNKVWSAKSIVKGEEFMLFYDILMNTTRHEIANCSERAYEYLPLNDACTLLFLKNTEELLSFANERGWKLNPAEQKVYFAAEDDSIIEIPQEQTITRTLGYAKELELIMAALLLFMMVFFVIMFSDLECDYINPIDLCNKLNQFVLPEMGAHAFLFFMFLVNGSWIAVLLNLPLVVYNVRKVMNGHHMYDATEIFRTLPQHKKESFFKLGFYLICFFYFLYRMICALIAAEA
;
A
#
# COMPACT_ATOMS: atom_id res chain seq x y z
N MET A 1 28.33 -49.36 8.24
CA MET A 1 27.28 -49.77 9.20
C MET A 1 26.18 -48.71 9.30
N ALA A 2 26.50 -47.44 9.54
CA ALA A 2 25.51 -46.36 9.60
C ALA A 2 24.61 -46.28 8.34
N LEU A 3 25.18 -46.46 7.13
CA LEU A 3 24.43 -46.43 5.86
C LEU A 3 23.39 -47.54 5.74
N GLN A 4 23.75 -48.80 6.08
CA GLN A 4 22.81 -49.93 6.08
C GLN A 4 21.72 -49.79 7.16
N GLN A 5 22.06 -49.24 8.33
CA GLN A 5 21.09 -48.97 9.38
C GLN A 5 20.10 -47.88 8.97
N LEU A 6 20.57 -46.85 8.26
CA LEU A 6 19.74 -45.76 7.76
C LEU A 6 18.83 -46.22 6.60
N GLU A 7 19.32 -47.06 5.70
CA GLU A 7 18.50 -47.70 4.66
C GLU A 7 17.44 -48.64 5.25
N THR A 8 17.82 -49.44 6.27
CA THR A 8 16.87 -50.31 6.97
C THR A 8 15.78 -49.50 7.68
N THR A 9 16.17 -48.38 8.31
CA THR A 9 15.24 -47.47 8.99
C THR A 9 14.32 -46.77 7.99
N ARG A 10 14.84 -46.36 6.83
CA ARG A 10 14.06 -45.81 5.71
C ARG A 10 13.03 -46.82 5.21
N ASP A 11 13.43 -48.07 4.99
CA ASP A 11 12.54 -49.10 4.47
C ASP A 11 11.46 -49.49 5.49
N GLN A 12 11.81 -49.51 6.79
CA GLN A 12 10.84 -49.66 7.89
C GLN A 12 9.85 -48.49 7.94
N LEU A 13 10.32 -47.25 7.83
CA LEU A 13 9.46 -46.06 7.79
C LEU A 13 8.53 -46.06 6.58
N ARG A 14 9.02 -46.47 5.41
CA ARG A 14 8.22 -46.58 4.18
C ARG A 14 7.13 -47.66 4.31
N ASN A 15 7.46 -48.79 4.91
CA ASN A 15 6.50 -49.88 5.13
C ASN A 15 5.42 -49.49 6.16
N GLU A 16 5.81 -48.81 7.24
CA GLU A 16 4.87 -48.34 8.28
C GLU A 16 3.97 -47.20 7.78
N MET A 17 4.45 -46.33 6.88
CA MET A 17 3.65 -45.25 6.30
C MET A 17 2.66 -45.74 5.22
N ASN A 18 3.02 -46.81 4.50
CA ASN A 18 2.16 -47.46 3.50
C ASN A 18 1.18 -48.48 4.13
N ALA A 19 1.34 -48.83 5.41
CA ALA A 19 0.41 -49.69 6.12
C ALA A 19 -0.94 -48.97 6.32
N ALA A 20 -2.04 -49.70 6.13
CA ALA A 20 -3.41 -49.15 6.15
C ALA A 20 -3.86 -48.60 7.53
N ALA A 21 -3.10 -48.85 8.60
CA ALA A 21 -3.33 -48.29 9.94
C ALA A 21 -1.98 -47.84 10.54
N PRO A 22 -1.54 -46.61 10.25
CA PRO A 22 -0.23 -46.12 10.70
C PRO A 22 -0.23 -45.92 12.22
N ASN A 23 0.70 -46.56 12.92
CA ASN A 23 0.94 -46.29 14.33
C ASN A 23 1.80 -45.02 14.49
N PHE A 24 1.15 -43.88 14.68
CA PHE A 24 1.81 -42.57 14.76
C PHE A 24 2.90 -42.51 15.85
N GLN A 25 2.71 -43.19 16.99
CA GLN A 25 3.72 -43.20 18.06
C GLN A 25 4.98 -43.97 17.66
N LYS A 26 4.83 -45.10 16.96
CA LYS A 26 5.97 -45.89 16.46
C LYS A 26 6.74 -45.14 15.38
N ILE A 27 6.04 -44.45 14.47
CA ILE A 27 6.65 -43.59 13.46
C ILE A 27 7.41 -42.43 14.11
N GLY A 28 6.85 -41.80 15.14
CA GLY A 28 7.56 -40.77 15.91
C GLY A 28 8.86 -41.28 16.57
N GLN A 29 8.85 -42.48 17.13
CA GLN A 29 10.06 -43.11 17.69
C GLN A 29 11.11 -43.44 16.62
N LEU A 30 10.67 -44.00 15.48
CA LEU A 30 11.55 -44.29 14.34
C LEU A 30 12.12 -43.02 13.72
N LEU A 31 11.36 -41.93 13.64
CA LEU A 31 11.85 -40.63 13.18
C LEU A 31 12.89 -40.03 14.14
N ASN A 32 12.73 -40.21 15.46
CA ASN A 32 13.74 -39.79 16.43
C ASN A 32 15.04 -40.60 16.30
N GLN A 33 14.93 -41.92 16.09
CA GLN A 33 16.08 -42.78 15.80
C GLN A 33 16.75 -42.38 14.48
N ALA A 34 15.97 -42.09 13.44
CA ALA A 34 16.46 -41.63 12.16
C ALA A 34 17.17 -40.26 12.27
N LYS A 35 16.67 -39.33 13.09
CA LYS A 35 17.35 -38.05 13.37
C LYS A 35 18.73 -38.25 13.98
N ILE A 36 18.88 -39.17 14.93
CA ILE A 36 20.18 -39.49 15.53
C ILE A 36 21.11 -40.06 14.47
N GLN A 37 20.64 -41.01 13.65
CA GLN A 37 21.42 -41.60 12.55
C GLN A 37 21.82 -40.56 11.49
N LEU A 38 20.96 -39.58 11.20
CA LEU A 38 21.25 -38.49 10.28
C LEU A 38 22.32 -37.52 10.82
N ILE A 39 22.33 -37.28 12.13
CA ILE A 39 23.37 -36.49 12.80
C ILE A 39 24.71 -37.24 12.73
N GLU A 40 24.72 -38.53 13.04
CA GLU A 40 25.93 -39.37 12.97
C GLU A 40 26.49 -39.47 11.54
N ALA A 41 25.61 -39.43 10.53
CA ALA A 41 25.99 -39.44 9.12
C ALA A 41 26.42 -38.06 8.57
N GLY A 42 26.30 -36.98 9.35
CA GLY A 42 26.68 -35.62 8.92
C GLY A 42 25.82 -35.05 7.78
N ALA A 43 24.60 -35.57 7.58
CA ALA A 43 23.80 -35.32 6.39
C ALA A 43 23.17 -33.90 6.32
N PHE A 44 23.17 -33.13 7.41
CA PHE A 44 22.58 -31.78 7.49
C PHE A 44 23.46 -30.67 6.87
N THR A 45 24.75 -30.91 6.67
CA THR A 45 25.67 -29.99 5.98
C THR A 45 26.35 -30.72 4.83
N PRO A 46 25.70 -30.86 3.67
CA PRO A 46 26.29 -31.57 2.54
C PRO A 46 27.44 -30.74 1.96
N THR A 47 28.68 -31.09 2.30
CA THR A 47 29.85 -30.58 1.59
C THR A 47 30.10 -31.47 0.38
N ALA A 48 30.05 -30.89 -0.82
CA ALA A 48 30.34 -31.61 -2.07
C ALA A 48 31.69 -32.36 -1.97
N GLY A 49 31.64 -33.69 -2.06
CA GLY A 49 32.81 -34.57 -2.10
C GLY A 49 33.14 -35.37 -0.82
N LYS A 50 32.37 -35.28 0.27
CA LYS A 50 32.60 -36.10 1.49
C LYS A 50 31.46 -37.04 1.89
N THR A 51 30.26 -36.88 1.33
CA THR A 51 29.08 -37.69 1.68
C THR A 51 28.64 -38.57 0.52
N ASP A 52 28.39 -39.85 0.82
CA ASP A 52 27.89 -40.81 -0.17
C ASP A 52 26.53 -40.38 -0.71
N THR A 53 26.36 -40.41 -2.03
CA THR A 53 25.10 -40.06 -2.72
C THR A 53 23.91 -40.85 -2.19
N ASN A 54 24.11 -42.12 -1.81
CA ASN A 54 23.06 -42.99 -1.27
C ASN A 54 22.57 -42.54 0.13
N VAL A 55 23.45 -41.97 0.96
CA VAL A 55 23.07 -41.42 2.27
C VAL A 55 22.20 -40.19 2.08
N LEU A 56 22.54 -39.33 1.11
CA LEU A 56 21.76 -38.13 0.80
C LEU A 56 20.37 -38.48 0.25
N ILE A 57 20.27 -39.50 -0.61
CA ILE A 57 18.97 -40.00 -1.10
C ILE A 57 18.13 -40.52 0.06
N ALA A 58 18.71 -41.38 0.91
CA ALA A 58 17.97 -41.93 2.03
C ALA A 58 17.59 -40.87 3.08
N ALA A 59 18.44 -39.86 3.30
CA ALA A 59 18.12 -38.71 4.14
C ALA A 59 16.95 -37.90 3.59
N ARG A 60 16.96 -37.60 2.28
CA ARG A 60 15.84 -36.93 1.61
C ARG A 60 14.56 -37.73 1.76
N ASP A 61 14.57 -39.03 1.48
CA ASP A 61 13.39 -39.88 1.57
C ASP A 61 12.83 -39.92 3.01
N ILE A 62 13.69 -39.95 4.04
CA ILE A 62 13.30 -39.88 5.46
C ILE A 62 12.67 -38.53 5.80
N LEU A 63 13.23 -37.42 5.30
CA LEU A 63 12.68 -36.08 5.52
C LEU A 63 11.34 -35.89 4.80
N GLU A 64 11.18 -36.42 3.58
CA GLU A 64 9.90 -36.44 2.85
C GLU A 64 8.83 -37.19 3.65
N ILE A 65 9.17 -38.38 4.18
CA ILE A 65 8.29 -39.15 5.06
C ILE A 65 7.95 -38.37 6.35
N GLY A 66 8.95 -37.69 6.94
CA GLY A 66 8.77 -36.85 8.13
C GLY A 66 7.81 -35.67 7.90
N ALA A 67 7.86 -35.07 6.71
CA ALA A 67 6.93 -34.02 6.31
C ALA A 67 5.49 -34.57 6.20
N TYR A 68 5.28 -35.69 5.52
CA TYR A 68 3.96 -36.33 5.42
C TYR A 68 3.40 -36.74 6.78
N TYR A 69 4.23 -37.32 7.64
CA TYR A 69 3.86 -37.62 9.02
C TYR A 69 3.39 -36.36 9.77
N SER A 70 4.10 -35.24 9.62
CA SER A 70 3.76 -33.97 10.27
C SER A 70 2.39 -33.45 9.83
N VAL A 71 2.06 -33.59 8.53
CA VAL A 71 0.72 -33.23 8.01
C VAL A 71 -0.37 -34.12 8.62
N ARG A 72 -0.15 -35.44 8.71
CA ARG A 72 -1.13 -36.36 9.31
C ARG A 72 -1.35 -36.13 10.80
N VAL A 73 -0.31 -35.75 11.52
CA VAL A 73 -0.37 -35.36 12.94
C VAL A 73 -0.96 -33.95 13.13
N LYS A 74 -1.16 -33.20 12.04
CA LYS A 74 -1.66 -31.81 12.02
C LYS A 74 -0.71 -30.81 12.71
N ASP A 75 0.59 -31.10 12.73
CA ASP A 75 1.61 -30.18 13.24
C ASP A 75 2.22 -29.35 12.10
N ILE A 76 1.66 -28.15 11.92
CA ILE A 76 2.06 -27.22 10.84
C ILE A 76 3.49 -26.69 11.06
N ALA A 77 3.90 -26.49 12.32
CA ALA A 77 5.22 -25.93 12.63
C ALA A 77 6.33 -26.96 12.37
N SER A 78 6.11 -28.22 12.72
CA SER A 78 7.03 -29.30 12.36
C SER A 78 7.11 -29.49 10.85
N PHE A 79 5.99 -29.40 10.13
CA PHE A 79 5.98 -29.48 8.67
C PHE A 79 6.82 -28.36 8.03
N GLU A 80 6.70 -27.11 8.49
CA GLU A 80 7.51 -25.99 8.00
C GLU A 80 9.01 -26.23 8.18
N ARG A 81 9.42 -26.80 9.32
CA ARG A 81 10.82 -27.17 9.57
C ARG A 81 11.32 -28.23 8.60
N TYR A 82 10.51 -29.26 8.32
CA TYR A 82 10.87 -30.29 7.35
C TYR A 82 10.95 -29.74 5.93
N ILE A 83 10.04 -28.84 5.53
CA ILE A 83 10.09 -28.17 4.22
C ILE A 83 11.32 -27.29 4.09
N ALA A 84 11.67 -26.50 5.11
CA ALA A 84 12.86 -25.68 5.08
C ALA A 84 14.14 -26.52 4.91
N GLN A 85 14.21 -27.67 5.57
CA GLN A 85 15.29 -28.64 5.38
C GLN A 85 15.27 -29.26 3.99
N LEU A 86 14.11 -29.66 3.47
CA LEU A 86 13.98 -30.25 2.13
C LEU A 86 14.32 -29.28 1.01
N ASN A 87 14.03 -27.99 1.18
CA ASN A 87 14.36 -26.96 0.20
C ASN A 87 15.87 -26.87 -0.06
N THR A 88 16.73 -27.07 0.94
CA THR A 88 18.19 -27.11 0.69
C THR A 88 18.58 -28.33 -0.15
N TYR A 89 17.94 -29.49 0.06
CA TYR A 89 18.15 -30.68 -0.78
C TYR A 89 17.61 -30.52 -2.20
N TYR A 90 16.56 -29.73 -2.41
CA TYR A 90 15.99 -29.51 -3.74
C TYR A 90 16.74 -28.45 -4.56
N HIS A 91 17.26 -27.39 -3.94
CA HIS A 91 17.92 -26.30 -4.66
C HIS A 91 19.45 -26.47 -4.73
N ASP A 92 20.10 -26.79 -3.60
CA ASP A 92 21.58 -26.81 -3.54
C ASP A 92 22.19 -28.11 -4.08
N LEU A 93 21.45 -29.23 -4.05
CA LEU A 93 21.93 -30.56 -4.43
C LEU A 93 21.40 -31.07 -5.78
N LEU A 94 20.80 -30.20 -6.59
CA LEU A 94 20.22 -30.53 -7.90
C LEU A 94 21.28 -31.10 -8.87
N ALA A 95 22.55 -30.74 -8.70
CA ALA A 95 23.68 -31.25 -9.49
C ALA A 95 24.11 -32.68 -9.13
N VAL A 96 23.74 -33.20 -7.95
CA VAL A 96 24.25 -34.48 -7.40
C VAL A 96 23.12 -35.53 -7.26
N LEU A 97 21.86 -35.10 -7.16
CA LEU A 97 20.72 -35.98 -6.88
C LEU A 97 19.70 -36.02 -8.02
N PRO A 98 19.12 -37.18 -8.34
CA PRO A 98 17.97 -37.26 -9.25
C PRO A 98 16.70 -36.73 -8.59
N PRO A 99 15.78 -36.10 -9.35
CA PRO A 99 14.52 -35.58 -8.81
C PRO A 99 13.63 -36.71 -8.26
N SER A 100 13.07 -36.52 -7.05
CA SER A 100 12.16 -37.47 -6.40
C SER A 100 10.74 -37.34 -6.99
N GLN A 101 10.01 -38.46 -7.08
CA GLN A 101 8.59 -38.45 -7.47
C GLN A 101 7.70 -37.74 -6.43
N GLN A 102 8.14 -37.68 -5.17
CA GLN A 102 7.40 -37.05 -4.06
C GLN A 102 7.69 -35.55 -3.92
N MET A 103 8.64 -35.01 -4.67
CA MET A 103 9.01 -33.60 -4.63
C MET A 103 7.83 -32.69 -5.01
N TYR A 104 7.17 -32.94 -6.15
CA TYR A 104 6.10 -32.07 -6.64
C TYR A 104 4.83 -32.08 -5.77
N PRO A 105 4.33 -33.23 -5.29
CA PRO A 105 3.23 -33.24 -4.31
C PRO A 105 3.54 -32.46 -3.04
N LEU A 106 4.77 -32.55 -2.53
CA LEU A 106 5.17 -31.88 -1.30
C LEU A 106 5.30 -30.36 -1.47
N ILE A 107 5.81 -29.91 -2.62
CA ILE A 107 5.79 -28.50 -3.02
C ILE A 107 4.32 -28.01 -3.11
N GLY A 108 3.44 -28.78 -3.72
CA GLY A 108 1.99 -28.49 -3.76
C GLY A 108 1.37 -28.36 -2.37
N LEU A 109 1.73 -29.24 -1.42
CA LEU A 109 1.31 -29.15 -0.03
C LEU A 109 1.84 -27.89 0.67
N ASN A 110 3.10 -27.52 0.42
CA ASN A 110 3.66 -26.29 0.96
C ASN A 110 2.96 -25.05 0.41
N LEU A 111 2.66 -25.02 -0.89
CA LEU A 111 1.90 -23.95 -1.52
C LEU A 111 0.50 -23.80 -0.89
N LEU A 112 -0.20 -24.92 -0.67
CA LEU A 112 -1.51 -24.91 0.01
C LEU A 112 -1.43 -24.49 1.48
N ARG A 113 -0.36 -24.86 2.18
CA ARG A 113 -0.10 -24.34 3.53
C ARG A 113 0.01 -22.82 3.51
N LEU A 114 0.81 -22.24 2.60
CA LEU A 114 1.02 -20.80 2.50
C LEU A 114 -0.30 -20.05 2.23
N LEU A 115 -1.15 -20.60 1.35
CA LEU A 115 -2.49 -20.07 1.11
C LEU A 115 -3.38 -20.14 2.37
N SER A 116 -3.36 -21.27 3.08
CA SER A 116 -4.15 -21.42 4.31
C SER A 116 -3.73 -20.46 5.43
N GLN A 117 -2.45 -20.05 5.46
CA GLN A 117 -1.90 -19.09 6.41
C GLN A 117 -2.01 -17.62 5.95
N ASN A 118 -2.63 -17.37 4.79
CA ASN A 118 -2.71 -16.05 4.17
C ASN A 118 -1.34 -15.37 3.93
N LYS A 119 -0.30 -16.18 3.66
CA LYS A 119 1.06 -15.71 3.36
C LYS A 119 1.30 -15.67 1.85
N LEU A 120 0.55 -14.80 1.17
CA LEU A 120 0.56 -14.73 -0.30
C LEU A 120 1.93 -14.29 -0.87
N SER A 121 2.66 -13.44 -0.17
CA SER A 121 4.00 -13.01 -0.60
C SER A 121 4.99 -14.18 -0.67
N GLU A 122 5.06 -14.98 0.40
CA GLU A 122 5.91 -16.19 0.44
C GLU A 122 5.48 -17.20 -0.64
N PHE A 123 4.17 -17.31 -0.91
CA PHE A 123 3.63 -18.15 -1.98
C PHE A 123 4.20 -17.75 -3.35
N HIS A 124 4.10 -16.47 -3.74
CA HIS A 124 4.63 -16.01 -5.02
C HIS A 124 6.16 -16.14 -5.10
N THR A 125 6.88 -15.88 -4.02
CA THR A 125 8.34 -16.13 -3.97
C THR A 125 8.66 -17.61 -4.20
N THR A 126 7.91 -18.54 -3.60
CA THR A 126 8.12 -19.97 -3.83
C THR A 126 7.73 -20.41 -5.25
N LEU A 127 6.75 -19.76 -5.88
CA LEU A 127 6.39 -20.01 -7.28
C LEU A 127 7.47 -19.56 -8.26
N GLU A 128 8.16 -18.45 -7.98
CA GLU A 128 9.28 -17.95 -8.80
C GLU A 128 10.45 -18.94 -8.85
N GLY A 129 10.66 -19.73 -7.78
CA GLY A 129 11.69 -20.76 -7.73
C GLY A 129 11.39 -22.02 -8.56
N ILE A 130 10.20 -22.17 -9.14
CA ILE A 130 9.78 -23.38 -9.87
C ILE A 130 9.87 -23.14 -11.38
N ASP A 131 10.40 -24.12 -12.13
CA ASP A 131 10.45 -24.06 -13.59
C ASP A 131 9.06 -23.93 -14.23
N LEU A 132 8.92 -23.00 -15.18
CA LEU A 132 7.66 -22.70 -15.88
C LEU A 132 7.02 -23.92 -16.57
N ASN A 133 7.83 -24.85 -17.06
CA ASN A 133 7.36 -26.09 -17.71
C ASN A 133 6.67 -27.05 -16.72
N GLN A 134 7.09 -27.01 -15.45
CA GLN A 134 6.56 -27.87 -14.38
C GLN A 134 5.25 -27.32 -13.81
N LEU A 135 4.99 -26.02 -13.94
CA LEU A 135 3.73 -25.38 -13.51
C LEU A 135 2.52 -25.89 -14.30
N GLN A 136 2.67 -26.10 -15.60
CA GLN A 136 1.58 -26.55 -16.47
C GLN A 136 1.41 -28.07 -16.50
N THR A 137 2.52 -28.80 -16.32
CA THR A 137 2.55 -30.26 -16.46
C THR A 137 2.09 -30.97 -15.19
N ASN A 138 2.44 -30.44 -14.00
CA ASN A 138 2.14 -31.10 -12.74
C ASN A 138 0.72 -30.77 -12.23
N PRO A 139 -0.16 -31.78 -12.05
CA PRO A 139 -1.51 -31.55 -11.58
C PRO A 139 -1.59 -30.92 -10.18
N PHE A 140 -0.66 -31.28 -9.28
CA PHE A 140 -0.66 -30.82 -7.89
C PHE A 140 -0.30 -29.34 -7.74
N ILE A 141 0.67 -28.85 -8.51
CA ILE A 141 1.08 -27.44 -8.47
C ILE A 141 0.02 -26.59 -9.16
N LYS A 142 -0.46 -27.04 -10.32
CA LYS A 142 -1.56 -26.40 -11.03
C LYS A 142 -2.79 -26.22 -10.13
N GLN A 143 -3.13 -27.24 -9.34
CA GLN A 143 -4.24 -27.14 -8.40
C GLN A 143 -4.06 -26.01 -7.37
N ALA A 144 -2.86 -25.83 -6.82
CA ALA A 144 -2.60 -24.76 -5.86
C ALA A 144 -2.64 -23.37 -6.51
N VAL A 145 -2.15 -23.25 -7.75
CA VAL A 145 -2.20 -22.00 -8.54
C VAL A 145 -3.63 -21.64 -8.95
N ASP A 146 -4.40 -22.60 -9.48
CA ASP A 146 -5.81 -22.39 -9.85
C ASP A 146 -6.63 -21.96 -8.63
N LEU A 147 -6.36 -22.56 -7.46
CA LEU A 147 -7.01 -22.20 -6.20
C LEU A 147 -6.69 -20.77 -5.77
N GLU A 148 -5.44 -20.36 -5.88
CA GLU A 148 -5.00 -19.00 -5.58
C GLU A 148 -5.64 -17.99 -6.54
N GLN A 149 -5.69 -18.28 -7.83
CA GLN A 149 -6.40 -17.46 -8.80
C GLN A 149 -7.89 -17.32 -8.45
N PHE A 150 -8.57 -18.40 -8.04
CA PHE A 150 -9.97 -18.33 -7.64
C PHE A 150 -10.19 -17.49 -6.37
N LEU A 151 -9.23 -17.49 -5.45
CA LEU A 151 -9.26 -16.63 -4.27
C LEU A 151 -9.04 -15.15 -4.65
N MET A 152 -8.12 -14.85 -5.57
CA MET A 152 -7.92 -13.49 -6.09
C MET A 152 -9.13 -12.98 -6.87
N GLU A 153 -9.76 -13.82 -7.68
CA GLU A 153 -11.01 -13.49 -8.40
C GLU A 153 -12.21 -13.32 -7.45
N GLY A 154 -12.11 -13.74 -6.18
CA GLY A 154 -13.24 -13.79 -5.25
C GLY A 154 -14.28 -14.84 -5.63
N SER A 155 -13.91 -15.82 -6.47
CA SER A 155 -14.84 -16.83 -7.00
C SER A 155 -14.94 -18.05 -6.08
N TYR A 156 -15.58 -17.87 -4.93
CA TYR A 156 -15.67 -18.91 -3.88
C TYR A 156 -16.43 -20.17 -4.31
N ASN A 157 -17.36 -20.07 -5.27
CA ASN A 157 -18.05 -21.24 -5.84
C ASN A 157 -17.06 -22.22 -6.50
N LYS A 158 -16.08 -21.68 -7.23
CA LYS A 158 -15.04 -22.48 -7.88
C LYS A 158 -14.13 -23.13 -6.83
N VAL A 159 -13.76 -22.37 -5.80
CA VAL A 159 -12.97 -22.86 -4.65
C VAL A 159 -13.67 -24.04 -3.96
N TRP A 160 -14.98 -23.94 -3.71
CA TRP A 160 -15.76 -25.02 -3.13
C TRP A 160 -15.83 -26.25 -4.04
N SER A 161 -16.02 -26.05 -5.35
CA SER A 161 -16.04 -27.15 -6.31
C SER A 161 -14.69 -27.88 -6.40
N ALA A 162 -13.59 -27.14 -6.27
CA ALA A 162 -12.22 -27.66 -6.32
C ALA A 162 -11.96 -28.67 -5.19
N LYS A 163 -12.63 -28.54 -4.04
CA LYS A 163 -12.55 -29.49 -2.93
C LYS A 163 -12.89 -30.92 -3.35
N SER A 164 -13.86 -31.10 -4.24
CA SER A 164 -14.28 -32.44 -4.70
C SER A 164 -13.27 -33.12 -5.64
N ILE A 165 -12.37 -32.33 -6.23
CA ILE A 165 -11.36 -32.77 -7.18
C ILE A 165 -10.09 -33.25 -6.45
N VAL A 166 -9.87 -32.81 -5.21
CA VAL A 166 -8.67 -33.09 -4.41
C VAL A 166 -8.52 -34.59 -4.16
N LYS A 167 -7.41 -35.16 -4.64
CA LYS A 167 -7.01 -36.54 -4.33
C LYS A 167 -5.88 -36.53 -3.31
N GLY A 168 -6.18 -36.93 -2.08
CA GLY A 168 -5.19 -37.11 -1.01
C GLY A 168 -5.70 -36.59 0.33
N GLU A 169 -5.57 -37.42 1.37
CA GLU A 169 -6.00 -37.13 2.75
C GLU A 169 -5.25 -35.93 3.34
N GLU A 170 -3.98 -35.76 2.97
CA GLU A 170 -3.09 -34.70 3.47
C GLU A 170 -3.47 -33.31 2.93
N PHE A 171 -4.00 -33.25 1.71
CA PHE A 171 -4.50 -32.01 1.13
C PHE A 171 -5.81 -31.56 1.81
N MET A 172 -6.68 -32.51 2.19
CA MET A 172 -7.99 -32.22 2.77
C MET A 172 -7.90 -31.36 4.04
N LEU A 173 -6.87 -31.57 4.87
CA LEU A 173 -6.62 -30.78 6.08
C LEU A 173 -6.47 -29.28 5.77
N PHE A 174 -5.61 -28.94 4.81
CA PHE A 174 -5.37 -27.53 4.44
C PHE A 174 -6.59 -26.92 3.75
N TYR A 175 -7.34 -27.71 2.97
CA TYR A 175 -8.61 -27.26 2.40
C TYR A 175 -9.64 -26.93 3.48
N ASP A 176 -9.76 -27.71 4.55
CA ASP A 176 -10.71 -27.42 5.63
C ASP A 176 -10.35 -26.13 6.39
N ILE A 177 -9.06 -25.88 6.63
CA ILE A 177 -8.58 -24.61 7.23
C ILE A 177 -8.91 -23.45 6.29
N LEU A 178 -8.55 -23.58 5.01
CA LEU A 178 -8.82 -22.55 4.01
C LEU A 178 -10.32 -22.26 3.89
N MET A 179 -11.19 -23.28 3.95
CA MET A 179 -12.64 -23.10 3.86
C MET A 179 -13.19 -22.29 5.03
N ASN A 180 -12.68 -22.51 6.24
CA ASN A 180 -13.05 -21.70 7.38
C ASN A 180 -12.61 -20.25 7.18
N THR A 181 -11.37 -20.00 6.73
CA THR A 181 -10.90 -18.64 6.42
C THR A 181 -11.74 -17.98 5.34
N THR A 182 -12.05 -18.67 4.23
CA THR A 182 -12.89 -18.12 3.16
C THR A 182 -14.29 -17.78 3.66
N ARG A 183 -14.86 -18.58 4.57
CA ARG A 183 -16.18 -18.29 5.17
C ARG A 183 -16.13 -17.01 6.00
N HIS A 184 -15.05 -16.77 6.73
CA HIS A 184 -14.86 -15.53 7.48
C HIS A 184 -14.70 -14.31 6.57
N GLU A 185 -13.95 -14.42 5.47
CA GLU A 185 -13.81 -13.34 4.48
C GLU A 185 -15.12 -13.02 3.77
N ILE A 186 -15.86 -14.05 3.35
CA ILE A 186 -17.19 -13.91 2.77
C ILE A 186 -18.13 -13.17 3.73
N ALA A 187 -18.07 -13.52 5.02
CA ALA A 187 -18.87 -12.86 6.05
C ALA A 187 -18.50 -11.37 6.20
N ASN A 188 -17.21 -11.04 6.29
CA ASN A 188 -16.73 -9.64 6.37
C ASN A 188 -17.19 -8.82 5.15
N CYS A 189 -17.15 -9.41 3.95
CA CYS A 189 -17.64 -8.77 2.73
C CYS A 189 -19.16 -8.60 2.74
N SER A 190 -19.89 -9.59 3.26
CA SER A 190 -21.36 -9.54 3.34
C SER A 190 -21.84 -8.47 4.32
N GLU A 191 -21.13 -8.28 5.44
CA GLU A 191 -21.40 -7.22 6.43
C GLU A 191 -21.27 -5.81 5.84
N ARG A 192 -20.34 -5.61 4.89
CA ARG A 192 -20.12 -4.32 4.22
C ARG A 192 -21.02 -4.09 3.01
N ALA A 193 -21.38 -5.16 2.31
CA ALA A 193 -22.12 -5.08 1.05
C ALA A 193 -23.63 -5.01 1.26
N TYR A 194 -24.15 -5.62 2.32
CA TYR A 194 -25.58 -5.77 2.55
C TYR A 194 -25.99 -5.23 3.92
N GLU A 195 -27.15 -4.58 3.99
CA GLU A 195 -27.79 -4.23 5.27
C GLU A 195 -28.47 -5.44 5.91
N TYR A 196 -29.04 -6.31 5.07
CA TYR A 196 -29.68 -7.54 5.50
C TYR A 196 -29.59 -8.64 4.44
N LEU A 197 -29.66 -9.89 4.87
CA LEU A 197 -29.65 -11.06 3.99
C LEU A 197 -30.73 -12.09 4.43
N PRO A 198 -31.53 -12.66 3.51
CA PRO A 198 -32.42 -13.76 3.82
C PRO A 198 -31.66 -15.00 4.32
N LEU A 199 -32.25 -15.77 5.23
CA LEU A 199 -31.59 -16.96 5.82
C LEU A 199 -31.17 -18.01 4.78
N ASN A 200 -32.01 -18.26 3.77
CA ASN A 200 -31.70 -19.24 2.72
C ASN A 200 -30.51 -18.79 1.86
N ASP A 201 -30.50 -17.52 1.48
CA ASP A 201 -29.43 -16.94 0.68
C ASP A 201 -28.13 -16.92 1.50
N ALA A 202 -28.19 -16.57 2.80
CA ALA A 202 -27.07 -16.64 3.73
C ALA A 202 -26.48 -18.06 3.84
N CYS A 203 -27.33 -19.09 3.96
CA CYS A 203 -26.89 -20.48 3.99
C CYS A 203 -26.17 -20.88 2.70
N THR A 204 -26.71 -20.51 1.54
CA THR A 204 -26.10 -20.85 0.25
C THR A 204 -24.78 -20.12 0.03
N LEU A 205 -24.70 -18.85 0.43
CA LEU A 205 -23.53 -17.99 0.27
C LEU A 205 -22.37 -18.44 1.18
N LEU A 206 -22.66 -18.81 2.44
CA LEU A 206 -21.66 -19.30 3.40
C LEU A 206 -21.37 -20.80 3.29
N PHE A 207 -22.01 -21.49 2.35
CA PHE A 207 -21.94 -22.95 2.17
C PHE A 207 -22.23 -23.74 3.45
N LEU A 208 -23.19 -23.27 4.25
CA LEU A 208 -23.63 -23.95 5.47
C LEU A 208 -24.72 -24.97 5.15
N LYS A 209 -24.67 -26.13 5.80
CA LYS A 209 -25.65 -27.21 5.54
C LYS A 209 -26.93 -27.03 6.33
N ASN A 210 -26.80 -26.48 7.55
CA ASN A 210 -27.90 -26.38 8.51
C ASN A 210 -28.13 -24.94 8.93
N THR A 211 -29.40 -24.59 9.15
CA THR A 211 -29.78 -23.30 9.75
C THR A 211 -29.20 -23.13 11.15
N GLU A 212 -28.97 -24.22 11.89
CA GLU A 212 -28.34 -24.19 13.21
C GLU A 212 -26.86 -23.73 13.18
N GLU A 213 -26.10 -24.15 12.16
CA GLU A 213 -24.71 -23.69 11.97
C GLU A 213 -24.67 -22.19 11.65
N LEU A 214 -25.68 -21.69 10.92
CA LEU A 214 -25.84 -20.27 10.66
C LEU A 214 -26.15 -19.50 11.95
N LEU A 215 -26.96 -20.07 12.84
CA LEU A 215 -27.24 -19.48 14.15
C LEU A 215 -25.98 -19.40 15.03
N SER A 216 -25.15 -20.46 15.08
CA SER A 216 -23.88 -20.40 15.81
C SER A 216 -22.92 -19.37 15.21
N PHE A 217 -22.83 -19.31 13.88
CA PHE A 217 -21.95 -18.37 13.19
C PHE A 217 -22.40 -16.91 13.36
N ALA A 218 -23.72 -16.67 13.31
CA ALA A 218 -24.32 -15.37 13.58
C ALA A 218 -24.08 -14.93 15.03
N ASN A 219 -24.17 -15.85 15.99
CA ASN A 219 -23.88 -15.56 17.39
C ASN A 219 -22.39 -15.22 17.61
N GLU A 220 -21.48 -15.92 16.94
CA GLU A 220 -20.04 -15.61 16.97
C GLU A 220 -19.74 -14.20 16.43
N ARG A 221 -20.47 -13.76 15.40
CA ARG A 221 -20.29 -12.45 14.75
C ARG A 221 -21.14 -11.33 15.34
N GLY A 222 -22.12 -11.65 16.19
CA GLY A 222 -23.04 -10.67 16.77
C GLY A 222 -24.13 -10.16 15.81
N TRP A 223 -24.50 -10.94 14.79
CA TRP A 223 -25.57 -10.56 13.86
C TRP A 223 -26.95 -10.61 14.52
N LYS A 224 -27.80 -9.61 14.23
CA LYS A 224 -29.17 -9.58 14.74
C LYS A 224 -30.08 -10.42 13.84
N LEU A 225 -30.50 -11.56 14.35
CA LEU A 225 -31.44 -12.45 13.67
C LEU A 225 -32.86 -12.05 14.04
N ASN A 226 -33.71 -11.80 13.03
CA ASN A 226 -35.14 -11.63 13.25
C ASN A 226 -35.89 -12.90 12.80
N PRO A 227 -36.30 -13.80 13.73
CA PRO A 227 -36.92 -15.07 13.38
C PRO A 227 -38.26 -14.93 12.65
N ALA A 228 -38.94 -13.79 12.80
CA ALA A 228 -40.24 -13.54 12.17
C ALA A 228 -40.12 -13.18 10.68
N GLU A 229 -39.02 -12.56 10.26
CA GLU A 229 -38.80 -12.12 8.87
C GLU A 229 -37.88 -13.04 8.06
N GLN A 230 -37.26 -14.04 8.71
CA GLN A 230 -36.21 -14.89 8.11
C GLN A 230 -35.04 -14.09 7.50
N LYS A 231 -34.64 -13.00 8.15
CA LYS A 231 -33.53 -12.13 7.72
C LYS A 231 -32.47 -12.00 8.81
N VAL A 232 -31.22 -11.97 8.37
CA VAL A 232 -30.03 -11.59 9.13
C VAL A 232 -29.79 -10.11 8.87
N TYR A 233 -29.79 -9.29 9.91
CA TYR A 233 -29.32 -7.91 9.81
C TYR A 233 -27.85 -7.87 10.20
N PHE A 234 -27.02 -7.42 9.27
CA PHE A 234 -25.65 -7.06 9.60
C PHE A 234 -25.73 -5.76 10.39
N ALA A 235 -24.99 -5.66 11.48
CA ALA A 235 -24.89 -4.38 12.15
C ALA A 235 -24.20 -3.44 11.16
N ALA A 236 -24.98 -2.58 10.49
CA ALA A 236 -24.42 -1.40 9.89
C ALA A 236 -23.65 -0.74 11.04
N GLU A 237 -22.32 -0.76 10.95
CA GLU A 237 -21.52 0.12 11.78
C GLU A 237 -22.20 1.48 11.64
N ASP A 238 -22.63 2.03 12.79
CA ASP A 238 -23.16 3.37 12.88
C ASP A 238 -22.31 4.25 11.98
N ASP A 239 -22.95 5.16 11.24
CA ASP A 239 -22.29 6.32 10.67
C ASP A 239 -21.50 6.99 11.80
N SER A 240 -20.28 6.50 12.06
CA SER A 240 -19.26 7.21 12.78
C SER A 240 -19.00 8.36 11.84
N ILE A 241 -19.73 9.45 12.11
CA ILE A 241 -19.64 10.73 11.43
C ILE A 241 -18.18 10.84 11.02
N ILE A 242 -17.91 10.72 9.72
CA ILE A 242 -16.54 10.75 9.22
C ILE A 242 -16.04 12.13 9.65
N GLU A 243 -15.30 12.19 10.76
CA GLU A 243 -14.71 13.41 11.27
C GLU A 243 -13.64 13.77 10.25
N ILE A 244 -14.06 14.53 9.24
CA ILE A 244 -13.15 15.11 8.26
C ILE A 244 -12.06 15.80 9.09
N PRO A 245 -10.77 15.54 8.85
CA PRO A 245 -9.68 16.21 9.57
C PRO A 245 -9.64 17.72 9.25
N GLN A 246 -10.57 18.48 9.84
CA GLN A 246 -10.81 19.90 9.55
C GLN A 246 -9.56 20.72 9.83
N GLU A 247 -8.84 20.41 10.91
CA GLU A 247 -7.62 21.12 11.31
C GLU A 247 -6.48 20.96 10.29
N GLN A 248 -6.29 19.75 9.75
CA GLN A 248 -5.26 19.50 8.75
C GLN A 248 -5.57 20.23 7.45
N THR A 249 -6.84 20.24 7.03
CA THR A 249 -7.27 20.95 5.82
C THR A 249 -7.09 22.46 5.99
N ILE A 250 -7.51 23.04 7.12
CA ILE A 250 -7.35 24.47 7.41
C ILE A 250 -5.88 24.87 7.41
N THR A 251 -5.01 24.10 8.07
CA THR A 251 -3.58 24.38 8.15
C THR A 251 -2.92 24.35 6.77
N ARG A 252 -3.26 23.36 5.93
CA ARG A 252 -2.75 23.26 4.56
C ARG A 252 -3.23 24.43 3.68
N THR A 253 -4.52 24.79 3.77
CA THR A 253 -5.07 25.93 3.01
C THR A 253 -4.42 27.26 3.41
N LEU A 254 -4.18 27.48 4.72
CA LEU A 254 -3.47 28.67 5.21
C LEU A 254 -1.99 28.69 4.77
N GLY A 255 -1.35 27.51 4.66
CA GLY A 255 -0.01 27.37 4.10
C GLY A 255 0.06 27.85 2.65
N TYR A 256 -0.79 27.30 1.79
CA TYR A 256 -0.85 27.70 0.37
C TYR A 256 -1.15 29.19 0.18
N ALA A 257 -2.03 29.77 1.01
CA ALA A 257 -2.33 31.20 0.96
C ALA A 257 -1.07 32.06 1.24
N LYS A 258 -0.25 31.69 2.22
CA LYS A 258 0.99 32.42 2.56
C LYS A 258 2.05 32.33 1.46
N GLU A 259 2.20 31.17 0.82
CA GLU A 259 3.12 31.00 -0.32
C GLU A 259 2.69 31.87 -1.51
N LEU A 260 1.39 31.91 -1.79
CA LEU A 260 0.83 32.76 -2.85
C LEU A 260 1.03 34.25 -2.56
N GLU A 261 0.86 34.70 -1.31
CA GLU A 261 1.14 36.07 -0.88
C GLU A 261 2.59 36.49 -1.21
N LEU A 262 3.56 35.62 -0.96
CA LEU A 262 4.97 35.88 -1.25
C LEU A 262 5.25 35.99 -2.76
N ILE A 263 4.71 35.07 -3.55
CA ILE A 263 4.88 35.06 -5.01
C ILE A 263 4.28 36.33 -5.61
N MET A 264 3.07 36.71 -5.18
CA MET A 264 2.42 37.93 -5.65
C MET A 264 3.20 39.20 -5.27
N ALA A 265 3.76 39.26 -4.06
CA ALA A 265 4.62 40.36 -3.64
C ALA A 265 5.92 40.45 -4.47
N ALA A 266 6.54 39.31 -4.81
CA ALA A 266 7.72 39.27 -5.67
C ALA A 266 7.42 39.76 -7.09
N LEU A 267 6.28 39.35 -7.67
CA LEU A 267 5.82 39.82 -8.98
C LEU A 267 5.57 41.34 -8.99
N LEU A 268 4.91 41.88 -7.96
CA LEU A 268 4.69 43.32 -7.82
C LEU A 268 6.01 44.11 -7.68
N LEU A 269 6.99 43.57 -6.97
CA LEU A 269 8.32 44.18 -6.83
C LEU A 269 9.04 44.22 -8.18
N PHE A 270 9.08 43.09 -8.90
CA PHE A 270 9.67 43.04 -10.23
C PHE A 270 9.00 44.06 -11.18
N MET A 271 7.67 44.19 -11.07
CA MET A 271 6.91 45.15 -11.85
C MET A 271 7.27 46.61 -11.54
N MET A 272 7.50 46.95 -10.27
CA MET A 272 7.94 48.29 -9.89
C MET A 272 9.36 48.60 -10.35
N VAL A 273 10.27 47.62 -10.33
CA VAL A 273 11.62 47.77 -10.89
C VAL A 273 11.54 48.05 -12.38
N PHE A 274 10.69 47.33 -13.13
CA PHE A 274 10.44 47.60 -14.53
C PHE A 274 9.94 49.04 -14.77
N PHE A 275 9.00 49.54 -13.96
CA PHE A 275 8.54 50.94 -14.08
C PHE A 275 9.65 51.96 -13.82
N VAL A 276 10.50 51.73 -12.81
CA VAL A 276 11.62 52.62 -12.51
C VAL A 276 12.65 52.65 -13.65
N ILE A 277 12.99 51.49 -14.21
CA ILE A 277 13.91 51.40 -15.36
C ILE A 277 13.32 52.15 -16.55
N MET A 278 12.06 51.92 -16.88
CA MET A 278 11.40 52.58 -18.01
C MET A 278 11.32 54.11 -17.86
N PHE A 279 11.11 54.62 -16.64
CA PHE A 279 11.20 56.06 -16.38
C PHE A 279 12.63 56.60 -16.47
N SER A 280 13.63 55.82 -16.07
CA SER A 280 15.05 56.18 -16.21
C SER A 280 15.50 56.17 -17.67
N ASP A 281 15.03 55.22 -18.47
CA ASP A 281 15.31 55.13 -19.90
C ASP A 281 14.70 56.31 -20.66
N LEU A 282 13.53 56.79 -20.22
CA LEU A 282 12.96 58.03 -20.75
C LEU A 282 13.79 59.26 -20.39
N GLU A 283 14.34 59.34 -19.17
CA GLU A 283 15.18 60.47 -18.73
C GLU A 283 16.53 60.52 -19.45
N CYS A 284 17.07 59.36 -19.82
CA CYS A 284 18.27 59.23 -20.64
C CYS A 284 18.00 59.31 -22.15
N ASP A 285 16.78 59.66 -22.57
CA ASP A 285 16.33 59.72 -23.96
C ASP A 285 16.53 58.41 -24.76
N TYR A 286 16.55 57.25 -24.10
CA TYR A 286 16.70 55.94 -24.75
C TYR A 286 15.40 55.43 -25.39
N ILE A 287 14.23 55.89 -24.94
CA ILE A 287 12.92 55.48 -25.45
C ILE A 287 12.02 56.68 -25.72
N ASN A 288 11.17 56.58 -26.75
CA ASN A 288 10.19 57.61 -27.06
C ASN A 288 9.05 57.66 -26.01
N PRO A 289 8.53 58.86 -25.69
CA PRO A 289 7.37 59.07 -24.80
C PRO A 289 6.13 58.24 -25.15
N ILE A 290 5.81 58.11 -26.44
CA ILE A 290 4.63 57.40 -26.93
C ILE A 290 4.78 55.89 -26.69
N ASP A 291 5.98 55.35 -27.00
CA ASP A 291 6.30 53.94 -26.81
C ASP A 291 6.31 53.56 -25.31
N LEU A 292 6.81 54.46 -24.46
CA LEU A 292 6.73 54.32 -23.01
C LEU A 292 5.27 54.27 -22.53
N CYS A 293 4.44 55.26 -22.89
CA CYS A 293 3.07 55.35 -22.40
C CYS A 293 2.23 54.12 -22.82
N ASN A 294 2.41 53.63 -24.05
CA ASN A 294 1.73 52.42 -24.53
C ASN A 294 2.12 51.17 -23.73
N LYS A 295 3.43 50.96 -23.50
CA LYS A 295 3.91 49.81 -22.70
C LYS A 295 3.49 49.94 -21.24
N LEU A 296 3.65 51.11 -20.65
CA LEU A 296 3.41 51.36 -19.25
C LEU A 296 1.91 51.24 -18.91
N ASN A 297 1.04 51.82 -19.74
CA ASN A 297 -0.41 51.80 -19.50
C ASN A 297 -1.02 50.39 -19.57
N GLN A 298 -0.45 49.48 -20.39
CA GLN A 298 -0.85 48.06 -20.42
C GLN A 298 -0.69 47.39 -19.05
N PHE A 299 0.27 47.86 -18.25
CA PHE A 299 0.70 47.22 -17.02
C PHE A 299 0.22 47.92 -15.75
N VAL A 300 -0.20 49.18 -15.83
CA VAL A 300 -0.70 49.96 -14.70
C VAL A 300 -1.96 49.36 -14.09
N LEU A 301 -2.93 48.96 -14.92
CA LEU A 301 -4.19 48.37 -14.43
C LEU A 301 -3.97 46.97 -13.81
N PRO A 302 -3.24 46.04 -14.47
CA PRO A 302 -2.88 44.75 -13.85
C PRO A 302 -2.13 44.88 -12.53
N GLU A 303 -1.23 45.85 -12.39
CA GLU A 303 -0.48 46.09 -11.16
C GLU A 303 -1.40 46.50 -10.00
N MET A 304 -2.24 47.52 -10.22
CA MET A 304 -3.19 47.96 -9.20
C MET A 304 -4.21 46.87 -8.86
N GLY A 305 -4.61 46.06 -9.85
CA GLY A 305 -5.47 44.89 -9.65
C GLY A 305 -4.81 43.80 -8.82
N ALA A 306 -3.56 43.46 -9.11
CA ALA A 306 -2.77 42.49 -8.34
C ALA A 306 -2.55 42.95 -6.90
N HIS A 307 -2.29 44.24 -6.67
CA HIS A 307 -2.18 44.80 -5.33
C HIS A 307 -3.51 44.77 -4.55
N ALA A 308 -4.63 45.09 -5.22
CA ALA A 308 -5.96 44.99 -4.62
C ALA A 308 -6.35 43.54 -4.29
N PHE A 309 -5.99 42.59 -5.15
CA PHE A 309 -6.19 41.16 -4.92
C PHE A 309 -5.37 40.66 -3.71
N LEU A 310 -4.10 41.06 -3.60
CA LEU A 310 -3.24 40.75 -2.46
C LEU A 310 -3.80 41.34 -1.16
N PHE A 311 -4.32 42.57 -1.18
CA PHE A 311 -5.02 43.16 -0.04
C PHE A 311 -6.28 42.38 0.36
N PHE A 312 -7.08 41.92 -0.63
CA PHE A 312 -8.24 41.08 -0.37
C PHE A 312 -7.87 39.73 0.25
N MET A 313 -6.78 39.10 -0.21
CA MET A 313 -6.28 37.87 0.40
C MET A 313 -5.89 38.04 1.87
N PHE A 314 -5.27 39.16 2.25
CA PHE A 314 -4.97 39.43 3.67
C PHE A 314 -6.20 39.61 4.54
N LEU A 315 -7.29 40.12 3.97
CA LEU A 315 -8.57 40.25 4.66
C LEU A 315 -9.16 38.87 4.96
N VAL A 316 -9.08 37.94 4.01
CA VAL A 316 -9.54 36.55 4.19
C VAL A 316 -8.63 35.77 5.16
N ASN A 317 -7.32 36.02 5.13
CA ASN A 317 -6.33 35.38 6.02
C ASN A 317 -6.33 35.96 7.45
N GLY A 318 -7.11 37.01 7.73
CA GLY A 318 -7.20 37.63 9.06
C GLY A 318 -5.91 38.32 9.55
N SER A 319 -5.00 38.68 8.64
CA SER A 319 -3.72 39.32 8.98
C SER A 319 -3.89 40.84 9.13
N TRP A 320 -4.45 41.27 10.27
CA TRP A 320 -4.80 42.67 10.53
C TRP A 320 -3.65 43.67 10.35
N ILE A 321 -2.42 43.27 10.73
CA ILE A 321 -1.22 44.10 10.59
C ILE A 321 -0.87 44.32 9.11
N ALA A 322 -0.98 43.27 8.28
CA ALA A 322 -0.72 43.37 6.84
C ALA A 322 -1.78 44.23 6.14
N VAL A 323 -3.04 44.09 6.54
CA VAL A 323 -4.15 44.92 6.03
C VAL A 323 -3.91 46.39 6.38
N LEU A 324 -3.60 46.70 7.64
CA LEU A 324 -3.32 48.08 8.07
C LEU A 324 -2.19 48.73 7.27
N LEU A 325 -1.11 47.97 7.02
CA LEU A 325 0.05 48.46 6.28
C LEU A 325 -0.28 48.76 4.80
N ASN A 326 -1.08 47.91 4.15
CA ASN A 326 -1.43 48.04 2.72
C ASN A 326 -2.62 48.97 2.45
N LEU A 327 -3.46 49.24 3.45
CA LEU A 327 -4.67 50.04 3.32
C LEU A 327 -4.44 51.44 2.72
N PRO A 328 -3.44 52.25 3.17
CA PRO A 328 -3.23 53.59 2.61
C PRO A 328 -2.89 53.57 1.12
N LEU A 329 -2.12 52.56 0.67
CA LEU A 329 -1.70 52.43 -0.72
C LEU A 329 -2.86 51.96 -1.62
N VAL A 330 -3.68 51.03 -1.14
CA VAL A 330 -4.91 50.61 -1.84
C VAL A 330 -5.88 51.79 -1.98
N VAL A 331 -6.13 52.54 -0.91
CA VAL A 331 -7.03 53.72 -0.95
C VAL A 331 -6.51 54.77 -1.93
N TYR A 332 -5.20 55.00 -1.99
CA TYR A 332 -4.59 55.88 -2.97
C TYR A 332 -4.80 55.40 -4.40
N ASN A 333 -4.52 54.12 -4.69
CA ASN A 333 -4.70 53.52 -6.01
C ASN A 333 -6.17 53.52 -6.46
N VAL A 334 -7.11 53.19 -5.56
CA VAL A 334 -8.56 53.22 -5.84
C VAL A 334 -9.03 54.64 -6.16
N ARG A 335 -8.62 55.64 -5.36
CA ARG A 335 -8.95 57.04 -5.61
C ARG A 335 -8.39 57.52 -6.95
N LYS A 336 -7.18 57.09 -7.31
CA LYS A 336 -6.53 57.42 -8.59
C LYS A 336 -7.29 56.84 -9.79
N VAL A 337 -7.80 55.62 -9.67
CA VAL A 337 -8.63 54.97 -10.69
C VAL A 337 -9.99 55.66 -10.82
N MET A 338 -10.66 55.95 -9.69
CA MET A 338 -11.98 56.61 -9.69
C MET A 338 -11.94 58.02 -10.28
N ASN A 339 -10.85 58.74 -10.08
CA ASN A 339 -10.66 60.08 -10.65
C ASN A 339 -10.28 60.05 -12.14
N GLY A 340 -10.03 58.88 -12.74
CA GLY A 340 -9.64 58.74 -14.15
C GLY A 340 -8.18 59.05 -14.46
N HIS A 341 -7.37 59.43 -13.48
CA HIS A 341 -5.95 59.83 -13.63
C HIS A 341 -4.98 58.65 -13.60
N HIS A 342 -5.38 57.49 -14.15
CA HIS A 342 -4.57 56.26 -14.10
C HIS A 342 -3.68 56.08 -15.34
N MET A 343 -4.03 56.70 -16.47
CA MET A 343 -3.25 56.58 -17.72
C MET A 343 -2.16 57.64 -17.80
N TYR A 344 -1.03 57.28 -18.40
CA TYR A 344 0.06 58.21 -18.71
C TYR A 344 -0.18 58.85 -20.08
N ASP A 345 -0.09 60.18 -20.15
CA ASP A 345 -0.20 60.94 -21.40
C ASP A 345 1.19 61.30 -21.94
N ALA A 346 1.48 60.90 -23.17
CA ALA A 346 2.76 61.13 -23.85
C ALA A 346 3.08 62.62 -24.05
N THR A 347 2.08 63.51 -24.06
CA THR A 347 2.26 64.95 -24.24
C THR A 347 2.70 65.67 -22.96
N GLU A 348 2.35 65.12 -21.80
CA GLU A 348 2.66 65.72 -20.49
C GLU A 348 3.72 64.94 -19.70
N ILE A 349 4.13 63.77 -20.18
CA ILE A 349 4.98 62.82 -19.44
C ILE A 349 6.31 63.43 -18.97
N PHE A 350 6.95 64.29 -19.76
CA PHE A 350 8.20 64.96 -19.35
C PHE A 350 7.98 66.01 -18.25
N ARG A 351 6.81 66.68 -18.25
CA ARG A 351 6.47 67.69 -17.23
C ARG A 351 6.16 67.02 -15.89
N THR A 352 5.52 65.86 -15.92
CA THR A 352 5.10 65.10 -14.72
C THR A 352 6.08 63.98 -14.33
N LEU A 353 7.13 63.73 -15.12
CA LEU A 353 8.16 62.73 -14.90
C LEU A 353 8.72 62.70 -13.47
N PRO A 354 9.17 63.82 -12.86
CA PRO A 354 9.73 63.78 -11.51
C PRO A 354 8.72 63.38 -10.45
N GLN A 355 7.42 63.61 -10.67
CA GLN A 355 6.35 63.22 -9.76
C GLN A 355 6.05 61.72 -9.88
N HIS A 356 5.92 61.20 -11.11
CA HIS A 356 5.66 59.77 -11.35
C HIS A 356 6.85 58.88 -10.98
N LYS A 357 8.08 59.36 -11.19
CA LYS A 357 9.30 58.70 -10.72
C LYS A 357 9.32 58.60 -9.19
N LYS A 358 9.03 59.68 -8.47
CA LYS A 358 8.94 59.68 -7.00
C LYS A 358 7.84 58.74 -6.48
N GLU A 359 6.67 58.73 -7.12
CA GLU A 359 5.58 57.78 -6.78
C GLU A 359 6.05 56.33 -6.94
N SER A 360 6.74 56.02 -8.04
CA SER A 360 7.25 54.67 -8.32
C SER A 360 8.35 54.24 -7.35
N PHE A 361 9.25 55.15 -6.95
CA PHE A 361 10.24 54.87 -5.91
C PHE A 361 9.62 54.63 -4.53
N PHE A 362 8.57 55.39 -4.19
CA PHE A 362 7.85 55.17 -2.93
C PHE A 362 7.14 53.81 -2.93
N LYS A 363 6.46 53.46 -4.03
CA LYS A 363 5.83 52.13 -4.20
C LYS A 363 6.85 50.99 -4.15
N LEU A 364 8.00 51.14 -4.81
CA LEU A 364 9.09 50.17 -4.76
C LEU A 364 9.59 49.94 -3.32
N GLY A 365 9.86 51.02 -2.58
CA GLY A 365 10.29 50.94 -1.18
C GLY A 365 9.24 50.26 -0.30
N PHE A 366 7.96 50.58 -0.52
CA PHE A 366 6.84 49.96 0.20
C PHE A 366 6.73 48.46 -0.10
N TYR A 367 6.78 48.04 -1.36
CA TYR A 367 6.74 46.61 -1.74
C TYR A 367 7.97 45.85 -1.25
N LEU A 368 9.14 46.48 -1.20
CA LEU A 368 10.34 45.87 -0.62
C LEU A 368 10.16 45.58 0.87
N ILE A 369 9.65 46.54 1.64
CA ILE A 369 9.37 46.37 3.08
C ILE A 369 8.30 45.29 3.30
N CYS A 370 7.23 45.30 2.50
CA CYS A 370 6.18 44.29 2.57
C CYS A 370 6.70 42.89 2.23
N PHE A 371 7.57 42.77 1.22
CA PHE A 371 8.18 41.50 0.84
C PHE A 371 8.98 40.87 1.98
N PHE A 372 9.85 41.65 2.64
CA PHE A 372 10.60 41.14 3.80
C PHE A 372 9.70 40.77 4.98
N TYR A 373 8.61 41.54 5.20
CA TYR A 373 7.62 41.22 6.21
C TYR A 373 6.87 39.90 5.90
N PHE A 374 6.48 39.66 4.65
CA PHE A 374 5.83 38.40 4.25
C PHE A 374 6.79 37.21 4.33
N LEU A 375 8.05 37.40 3.91
CA LEU A 375 9.09 36.40 4.04
C LEU A 375 9.31 36.00 5.51
N TYR A 376 9.38 36.98 6.42
CA TYR A 376 9.49 36.73 7.86
C TYR A 376 8.30 35.92 8.39
N ARG A 377 7.07 36.30 8.04
CA ARG A 377 5.86 35.56 8.45
C ARG A 377 5.82 34.14 7.91
N MET A 378 6.29 33.91 6.68
CA MET A 378 6.39 32.58 6.10
C MET A 378 7.39 31.73 6.88
N ILE A 379 8.59 32.26 7.17
CA ILE A 379 9.62 31.55 7.94
C ILE A 379 9.12 31.20 9.35
N CYS A 380 8.48 32.14 10.05
CA CYS A 380 7.88 31.86 11.36
C CYS A 380 6.78 30.79 11.28
N ALA A 381 5.98 30.79 10.22
CA ALA A 381 4.94 29.78 10.02
C ALA A 381 5.52 28.39 9.72
N LEU A 382 6.63 28.32 8.98
CA LEU A 382 7.31 27.07 8.66
C LEU A 382 7.99 26.48 9.91
N ILE A 383 8.68 27.31 10.70
CA ILE A 383 9.27 26.89 11.98
C ILE A 383 8.19 26.41 12.95
N ALA A 384 7.04 27.08 13.01
CA ALA A 384 5.92 26.67 13.86
C ALA A 384 5.17 25.42 13.36
N ALA A 385 5.40 24.98 12.11
CA ALA A 385 4.84 23.74 11.58
C ALA A 385 5.77 22.53 11.78
N GLU A 386 7.07 22.77 12.00
CA GLU A 386 8.07 21.74 12.33
C GLU A 386 8.17 21.43 13.84
N ALA A 387 7.72 22.35 14.69
CA ALA A 387 7.62 22.20 16.14
C ALA A 387 6.23 21.70 16.55
#